data_AF-A0A1Q6DIK2-F1
#
_entry.id   AF-A0A1Q6DIK2-F1
#
_cell.length_a   1.000
_cell.length_b   1.000
_cell.length_c   1.000
_cell.angle_alpha   90.00
_cell.angle_beta   90.00
_cell.angle_gamma   90.00
#
_symmetry.space_group_name_H-M   'P 1'
#
loop_
_entity.id
_entity.type
_entity.pdbx_description
1 polymer ?
#
loop_
_entity_poly.entity_id
_entity_poly.type
_entity_poly.pdbx_seq_one_letter_code
_entity_poly.pdbx_strand_id
1 'polypeptide(L)'
;MKREKSPHWLARAMVFVWFLVLSSAAWAETDVTAMVRLNKGLLMYDRLTKQSYLDVSVTNISTEVLLTPVKVVIDSISTTTVTVANADGVTDDGKPFLLFTTATGQLLSGATIAAKRLSFSNPVAARFTYTTKVLAELPDAAEDVGVSGGSVTTIDPANPAMGITVEFPAGALTAPSTVTIDTTSPPPSPPSSPTFGPTFDLRPSGQFSQPVTIKVSYDEAQLAQNNIVDESSLRLYTFDAASGLWLALEGAVVDTEHNVVIGQTNHFSHFCLIANTLFRHGDKRSSHYAPVLFVHGINLGVGLLGLNKNAFVGDSYSTFGSAVRGLYDLDNGPNVYTLNYDTSIDITLTAATLADAVKKIKADTGAAHVNVIAHSMGGLVARAYIQGMARKLLLPGVFNSLLDEAATRQTSHERACLSIINML
;
A
#
# COMPACT_ATOMS: atom_id res chain seq x y z
N MET A 1 -13.43 -56.49 -34.90
CA MET A 1 -12.51 -56.62 -33.74
C MET A 1 -11.19 -55.93 -34.10
N LYS A 2 -10.95 -54.76 -33.52
CA LYS A 2 -9.68 -54.02 -33.31
C LYS A 2 -9.96 -52.51 -33.40
N ARG A 3 -10.07 -51.89 -32.22
CA ARG A 3 -9.96 -50.44 -32.02
C ARG A 3 -8.49 -50.05 -32.22
N GLU A 4 -8.19 -49.20 -33.20
CA GLU A 4 -6.93 -48.48 -33.24
C GLU A 4 -7.06 -47.20 -32.43
N LYS A 5 -6.17 -47.06 -31.44
CA LYS A 5 -6.05 -45.88 -30.56
C LYS A 5 -5.19 -44.84 -31.28
N SER A 6 -5.68 -43.61 -31.42
CA SER A 6 -4.84 -42.47 -31.77
C SER A 6 -3.93 -42.10 -30.59
N PRO A 7 -2.63 -41.82 -30.81
CA PRO A 7 -1.73 -41.38 -29.75
C PRO A 7 -1.79 -39.85 -29.61
N HIS A 8 -2.50 -39.36 -28.60
CA HIS A 8 -2.49 -37.94 -28.17
C HIS A 8 -1.38 -37.67 -27.13
N TRP A 9 -0.15 -38.10 -27.40
CA TRP A 9 1.00 -37.76 -26.57
C TRP A 9 2.11 -37.19 -27.47
N LEU A 10 2.09 -35.88 -27.71
CA LEU A 10 3.24 -35.09 -28.20
C LEU A 10 2.92 -33.59 -28.35
N ALA A 11 1.89 -33.09 -27.65
CA ALA A 11 1.59 -31.66 -27.60
C ALA A 11 1.46 -31.22 -26.14
N ARG A 12 2.60 -31.03 -25.45
CA ARG A 12 2.76 -30.15 -24.27
C ARG A 12 4.18 -30.22 -23.72
N ALA A 13 5.07 -29.48 -24.36
CA ALA A 13 6.26 -28.93 -23.72
C ALA A 13 6.56 -27.56 -24.34
N MET A 14 5.60 -26.63 -24.25
CA MET A 14 5.95 -25.21 -24.33
C MET A 14 6.49 -24.82 -22.96
N VAL A 15 7.81 -24.84 -22.83
CA VAL A 15 8.51 -24.16 -21.75
C VAL A 15 8.30 -22.66 -22.00
N PHE A 16 7.25 -22.09 -21.39
CA PHE A 16 7.11 -20.65 -21.28
C PHE A 16 8.16 -20.17 -20.28
N VAL A 17 9.34 -19.81 -20.78
CA VAL A 17 10.29 -18.99 -20.01
C VAL A 17 9.65 -17.62 -19.90
N TRP A 18 8.91 -17.40 -18.80
CA TRP A 18 8.54 -16.06 -18.38
C TRP A 18 9.84 -15.34 -18.04
N PHE A 19 10.27 -14.45 -18.95
CA PHE A 19 11.12 -13.35 -18.52
C PHE A 19 10.31 -12.58 -17.48
N LEU A 20 10.82 -12.57 -16.24
CA LEU A 20 10.47 -11.56 -15.24
C LEU A 20 10.91 -10.22 -15.82
N VAL A 21 10.07 -9.63 -16.66
CA VAL A 21 10.04 -8.18 -16.81
C VAL A 21 9.46 -7.70 -15.50
N LEU A 22 10.33 -7.40 -14.54
CA LEU A 22 10.00 -6.41 -13.53
C LEU A 22 9.68 -5.16 -14.35
N SER A 23 8.39 -4.90 -14.60
CA SER A 23 7.97 -3.59 -15.03
C SER A 23 8.53 -2.63 -13.98
N SER A 24 9.55 -1.86 -14.34
CA SER A 24 9.87 -0.64 -13.61
C SER A 24 8.58 0.16 -13.67
N ALA A 25 7.87 0.23 -12.56
CA ALA A 25 6.81 1.20 -12.43
C ALA A 25 7.45 2.56 -12.75
N ALA A 26 6.90 3.25 -13.74
CA ALA A 26 7.36 4.56 -14.13
C ALA A 26 7.11 5.49 -12.94
N TRP A 27 8.20 5.95 -12.33
CA TRP A 27 8.18 7.00 -11.34
C TRP A 27 7.65 8.26 -12.03
N ALA A 28 6.77 9.03 -11.39
CA ALA A 28 6.36 10.33 -11.89
C ALA A 28 7.49 11.36 -11.64
N GLU A 29 8.65 11.11 -12.25
CA GLU A 29 9.82 11.95 -12.12
C GLU A 29 9.62 13.27 -12.86
N THR A 30 9.81 14.37 -12.14
CA THR A 30 9.70 15.71 -12.67
C THR A 30 11.07 16.21 -13.12
N ASP A 31 11.12 16.93 -14.24
CA ASP A 31 12.33 17.65 -14.64
C ASP A 31 12.57 18.84 -13.71
N VAL A 32 13.53 18.67 -12.80
CA VAL A 32 13.92 19.68 -11.81
C VAL A 32 15.24 20.36 -12.19
N THR A 33 15.67 20.27 -13.46
CA THR A 33 16.96 20.83 -13.91
C THR A 33 17.11 22.31 -13.55
N ALA A 34 16.02 23.09 -13.60
CA ALA A 34 16.02 24.51 -13.25
C ALA A 34 16.08 24.77 -11.73
N MET A 35 15.73 23.78 -10.90
CA MET A 35 15.73 23.86 -9.44
C MET A 35 17.08 23.48 -8.82
N VAL A 36 18.01 22.94 -9.62
CA VAL A 36 19.29 22.44 -9.12
C VAL A 36 20.47 23.08 -9.83
N ARG A 37 21.59 23.13 -9.11
CA ARG A 37 22.90 23.44 -9.67
C ARG A 37 23.79 22.21 -9.58
N LEU A 38 24.32 21.78 -10.72
CA LEU A 38 25.36 20.77 -10.77
C LEU A 38 26.73 21.44 -10.63
N ASN A 39 27.40 21.26 -9.48
CA ASN A 39 28.76 21.74 -9.31
C ASN A 39 29.71 20.68 -9.87
N LYS A 40 30.36 21.01 -10.98
CA LYS A 40 31.20 20.11 -11.77
C LYS A 40 32.68 20.44 -11.57
N GLY A 41 33.47 19.43 -11.23
CA GLY A 41 34.92 19.53 -11.24
C GLY A 41 35.50 19.62 -12.66
N LEU A 42 36.82 19.76 -12.74
CA LEU A 42 37.53 19.71 -14.02
C LEU A 42 37.42 18.32 -14.65
N LEU A 43 37.13 18.26 -15.94
CA LEU A 43 37.17 17.00 -16.70
C LEU A 43 38.63 16.56 -16.89
N MET A 44 39.00 15.46 -16.28
CA MET A 44 40.32 14.84 -16.39
C MET A 44 40.26 13.60 -17.29
N TYR A 45 41.40 13.21 -17.84
CA TYR A 45 41.54 11.97 -18.61
C TYR A 45 42.59 11.08 -17.97
N ASP A 46 42.18 9.88 -17.59
CA ASP A 46 43.09 8.82 -17.14
C ASP A 46 43.51 7.97 -18.33
N ARG A 47 44.80 8.01 -18.66
CA ARG A 47 45.39 7.27 -19.78
C ARG A 47 45.47 5.77 -19.53
N LEU A 48 45.51 5.32 -18.27
CA LEU A 48 45.62 3.91 -17.92
C LEU A 48 44.27 3.23 -18.12
N THR A 49 43.20 3.82 -17.58
CA THR A 49 41.84 3.29 -17.70
C THR A 49 41.14 3.72 -18.99
N LYS A 50 41.72 4.67 -19.71
CA LYS A 50 41.13 5.33 -20.89
C LYS A 50 39.76 5.93 -20.60
N GLN A 51 39.61 6.53 -19.42
CA GLN A 51 38.38 7.18 -18.99
C GLN A 51 38.55 8.67 -18.84
N SER A 52 37.54 9.43 -19.26
CA SER A 52 37.39 10.83 -18.87
C SER A 52 36.50 10.89 -17.64
N TYR A 53 36.84 11.68 -16.63
CA TYR A 53 36.04 11.75 -15.40
C TYR A 53 36.04 13.14 -14.79
N LEU A 54 35.02 13.43 -13.99
CA LEU A 54 34.93 14.59 -13.11
C LEU A 54 34.13 14.21 -11.87
N ASP A 55 34.27 14.98 -10.80
CA ASP A 55 33.40 14.85 -9.64
C ASP A 55 32.23 15.85 -9.77
N VAL A 56 31.01 15.39 -9.48
CA VAL A 56 29.77 16.16 -9.62
C VAL A 56 29.02 16.12 -8.30
N SER A 57 28.65 17.29 -7.77
CA SER A 57 27.71 17.44 -6.66
C SER A 57 26.43 18.13 -7.12
N VAL A 58 25.34 17.91 -6.39
CA VAL A 58 24.02 18.47 -6.68
C VAL A 58 23.61 19.40 -5.55
N THR A 59 23.37 20.67 -5.86
CA THR A 59 22.84 21.66 -4.92
C THR A 59 21.42 22.01 -5.31
N ASN A 60 20.47 21.95 -4.37
CA ASN A 60 19.14 22.51 -4.58
C ASN A 60 19.21 24.04 -4.45
N ILE A 61 18.82 24.75 -5.50
CA ILE A 61 18.82 26.22 -5.57
C ILE A 61 17.40 26.80 -5.62
N SER A 62 16.35 25.97 -5.60
CA SER A 62 14.98 26.43 -5.46
C SER A 62 14.59 26.59 -3.99
N THR A 63 13.39 27.11 -3.75
CA THR A 63 12.74 27.14 -2.44
C THR A 63 12.02 25.84 -2.11
N GLU A 64 11.80 24.98 -3.12
CA GLU A 64 11.08 23.72 -2.98
C GLU A 64 11.96 22.64 -2.35
N VAL A 65 11.35 21.72 -1.61
CA VAL A 65 12.02 20.49 -1.18
C VAL A 65 12.03 19.51 -2.34
N LEU A 66 13.20 18.96 -2.67
CA LEU A 66 13.31 17.87 -3.64
C LEU A 66 13.43 16.55 -2.89
N LEU A 67 12.65 15.54 -3.28
CA LEU A 67 12.76 14.20 -2.73
C LEU A 67 13.94 13.47 -3.39
N THR A 68 14.61 12.61 -2.62
CA THR A 68 15.73 11.83 -3.11
C THR A 68 15.36 10.34 -3.20
N PRO A 69 15.84 9.60 -4.21
CA PRO A 69 17.00 9.91 -5.06
C PRO A 69 16.76 10.99 -6.13
N VAL A 70 17.77 11.85 -6.34
CA VAL A 70 17.85 12.75 -7.49
C VAL A 70 18.67 12.08 -8.59
N LYS A 71 18.13 11.98 -9.80
CA LYS A 71 18.79 11.41 -10.98
C LYS A 71 19.44 12.49 -11.82
N VAL A 72 20.76 12.43 -11.99
CA VAL A 72 21.48 13.22 -12.98
C VAL A 72 21.64 12.39 -14.24
N VAL A 73 20.77 12.65 -15.22
CA VAL A 73 20.73 11.96 -16.51
C VAL A 73 21.72 12.61 -17.47
N ILE A 74 22.55 11.81 -18.13
CA ILE A 74 23.39 12.27 -19.24
C ILE A 74 22.55 12.21 -20.51
N ASP A 75 22.06 13.37 -20.91
CA ASP A 75 21.01 13.49 -21.93
C ASP A 75 21.54 13.35 -23.36
N SER A 76 22.76 13.84 -23.61
CA SER A 76 23.47 13.61 -24.87
C SER A 76 24.99 13.65 -24.66
N ILE A 77 25.71 13.00 -25.57
CA ILE A 77 27.17 13.09 -25.70
C ILE A 77 27.45 13.41 -27.17
N SER A 78 28.34 14.38 -27.44
CA SER A 78 28.59 14.88 -28.79
C SER A 78 29.26 13.87 -29.74
N THR A 79 29.60 12.67 -29.26
CA THR A 79 30.25 11.61 -30.03
C THR A 79 29.79 10.24 -29.54
N THR A 80 29.66 9.30 -30.47
CA THR A 80 29.27 7.91 -30.20
C THR A 80 30.43 7.05 -29.70
N THR A 81 31.67 7.54 -29.79
CA THR A 81 32.87 6.83 -29.30
C THR A 81 33.06 6.92 -27.78
N VAL A 82 32.24 7.75 -27.11
CA VAL A 82 32.27 7.98 -25.67
C VAL A 82 30.94 7.57 -25.06
N THR A 83 30.98 6.80 -23.97
CA THR A 83 29.79 6.35 -23.22
C THR A 83 29.99 6.57 -21.74
N VAL A 84 28.91 6.64 -20.95
CA VAL A 84 29.03 6.68 -19.48
C VAL A 84 29.52 5.33 -18.98
N ALA A 85 30.57 5.32 -18.16
CA ALA A 85 31.23 4.11 -17.70
C ALA A 85 30.72 3.62 -16.33
N ASN A 86 30.11 4.49 -15.53
CA ASN A 86 29.68 4.19 -14.17
C ASN A 86 28.24 4.65 -13.87
N ALA A 87 27.35 4.46 -14.85
CA ALA A 87 25.94 4.75 -14.65
C ALA A 87 25.36 3.86 -13.54
N ASP A 88 24.54 4.46 -12.66
CA ASP A 88 23.77 3.71 -11.65
C ASP A 88 22.55 3.00 -12.30
N GLY A 89 22.15 3.43 -13.50
CA GLY A 89 21.09 2.82 -14.31
C GLY A 89 20.85 3.54 -15.63
N VAL A 90 19.78 3.16 -16.33
CA VAL A 90 19.28 3.82 -17.54
C VAL A 90 17.80 4.20 -17.37
N THR A 91 17.41 5.34 -17.92
CA THR A 91 16.01 5.76 -18.03
C THR A 91 15.23 4.88 -19.01
N ASP A 92 13.91 5.01 -19.05
CA ASP A 92 13.06 4.27 -19.98
C ASP A 92 13.38 4.58 -21.47
N ASP A 93 13.89 5.78 -21.76
CA ASP A 93 14.41 6.18 -23.08
C ASP A 93 15.88 5.78 -23.32
N GLY A 94 16.47 4.97 -22.43
CA GLY A 94 17.79 4.37 -22.57
C GLY A 94 18.97 5.28 -22.21
N LYS A 95 18.74 6.40 -21.52
CA LYS A 95 19.81 7.35 -21.16
C LYS A 95 20.44 6.99 -19.81
N PRO A 96 21.78 6.97 -19.71
CA PRO A 96 22.46 6.65 -18.47
C PRO A 96 22.30 7.77 -17.42
N PHE A 97 22.17 7.40 -16.15
CA PHE A 97 22.09 8.36 -15.04
C PHE A 97 22.96 7.99 -13.84
N LEU A 98 23.21 8.97 -12.98
CA LEU A 98 23.77 8.81 -11.62
C LEU A 98 22.69 9.14 -10.58
N LEU A 99 22.61 8.35 -9.51
CA LEU A 99 21.71 8.56 -8.37
C LEU A 99 22.41 9.31 -7.25
N PHE A 100 21.77 10.35 -6.75
CA PHE A 100 22.21 11.12 -5.59
C PHE A 100 21.16 11.00 -4.48
N THR A 101 21.55 10.49 -3.32
CA THR A 101 20.66 10.26 -2.17
C THR A 101 21.11 11.06 -0.95
N THR A 102 20.18 11.28 -0.02
CA THR A 102 20.45 11.82 1.31
C THR A 102 19.96 10.84 2.37
N ALA A 103 20.48 10.95 3.60
CA ALA A 103 20.04 10.08 4.70
C ALA A 103 18.58 10.33 5.10
N THR A 104 18.10 11.57 4.94
CA THR A 104 16.73 12.00 5.27
C THR A 104 15.72 11.73 4.15
N GLY A 105 16.19 11.30 2.97
CA GLY A 105 15.33 11.15 1.79
C GLY A 105 14.94 12.48 1.13
N GLN A 106 15.50 13.61 1.57
CA GLN A 106 15.14 14.96 1.13
C GLN A 106 16.37 15.82 0.88
N LEU A 107 16.35 16.59 -0.21
CA LEU A 107 17.30 17.64 -0.53
C LEU A 107 16.64 19.01 -0.33
N LEU A 108 16.83 19.56 0.87
CA LEU A 108 16.28 20.85 1.29
C LEU A 108 16.84 22.02 0.46
N SER A 109 16.14 23.16 0.47
CA SER A 109 16.60 24.39 -0.18
C SER A 109 18.01 24.77 0.28
N GLY A 110 18.90 25.06 -0.68
CA GLY A 110 20.30 25.40 -0.44
C GLY A 110 21.21 24.23 -0.04
N ALA A 111 20.67 23.04 0.28
CA ALA A 111 21.47 21.89 0.64
C ALA A 111 22.19 21.28 -0.57
N THR A 112 23.32 20.62 -0.31
CA THR A 112 24.18 20.01 -1.34
C THR A 112 24.46 18.55 -1.01
N ILE A 113 24.24 17.66 -1.97
CA ILE A 113 24.65 16.26 -1.89
C ILE A 113 26.14 16.15 -2.22
N ALA A 114 26.87 15.35 -1.45
CA ALA A 114 28.30 15.12 -1.64
C ALA A 114 28.62 14.69 -3.09
N ALA A 115 29.81 15.05 -3.56
CA ALA A 115 30.20 14.79 -4.93
C ALA A 115 30.34 13.28 -5.21
N LYS A 116 29.77 12.82 -6.33
CA LYS A 116 30.02 11.50 -6.91
C LYS A 116 30.86 11.66 -8.17
N ARG A 117 31.74 10.69 -8.43
CA ARG A 117 32.50 10.66 -9.68
C ARG A 117 31.59 10.28 -10.84
N LEU A 118 31.62 11.07 -11.91
CA LEU A 118 31.07 10.74 -13.22
C LEU A 118 32.22 10.34 -14.14
N SER A 119 32.20 9.11 -14.64
CA SER A 119 33.21 8.56 -15.54
C SER A 119 32.61 8.25 -16.90
N PHE A 120 33.39 8.51 -17.94
CA PHE A 120 33.08 8.21 -19.32
C PHE A 120 34.16 7.28 -19.90
N SER A 121 33.75 6.20 -20.55
CA SER A 121 34.65 5.39 -21.38
C SER A 121 35.06 6.23 -22.59
N ASN A 122 36.35 6.53 -22.73
CA ASN A 122 36.89 7.37 -23.79
C ASN A 122 38.16 6.74 -24.40
N PRO A 123 38.03 5.61 -25.12
CA PRO A 123 39.15 4.78 -25.56
C PRO A 123 40.08 5.46 -26.57
N VAL A 124 39.59 6.48 -27.26
CA VAL A 124 40.32 7.23 -28.30
C VAL A 124 40.74 8.63 -27.82
N ALA A 125 40.57 8.95 -26.53
CA ALA A 125 40.83 10.27 -25.96
C ALA A 125 40.16 11.41 -26.77
N ALA A 126 38.94 11.16 -27.26
CA ALA A 126 38.16 12.13 -28.00
C ALA A 126 37.86 13.35 -27.12
N ARG A 127 37.87 14.53 -27.75
CA ARG A 127 37.23 15.72 -27.17
C ARG A 127 35.73 15.59 -27.38
N PHE A 128 34.97 15.79 -26.32
CA PHE A 128 33.51 15.68 -26.37
C PHE A 128 32.85 16.71 -25.43
N THR A 129 31.60 17.00 -25.71
CA THR A 129 30.69 17.69 -24.80
C THR A 129 29.54 16.76 -24.44
N TYR A 130 28.83 17.08 -23.36
CA TYR A 130 27.63 16.35 -22.94
C TYR A 130 26.61 17.32 -22.34
N THR A 131 25.33 16.97 -22.47
CA THR A 131 24.22 17.66 -21.79
C THR A 131 23.72 16.83 -20.62
N THR A 132 23.10 17.50 -19.65
CA THR A 132 22.53 16.85 -18.47
C THR A 132 21.10 17.31 -18.26
N LYS A 133 20.25 16.38 -17.85
CA LYS A 133 18.91 16.63 -17.32
C LYS A 133 18.86 16.11 -15.89
N VAL A 134 18.20 16.81 -14.97
CA VAL A 134 18.05 16.36 -13.59
C VAL A 134 16.60 16.05 -13.30
N LEU A 135 16.34 14.84 -12.84
CA LEU A 135 15.02 14.34 -12.50
C LEU A 135 14.93 14.08 -11.00
N ALA A 136 13.84 14.50 -10.37
CA ALA A 136 13.52 14.21 -8.98
C ALA A 136 12.01 14.21 -8.77
N GLU A 137 11.59 13.72 -7.62
CA GLU A 137 10.20 13.80 -7.15
C GLU A 137 10.02 15.05 -6.27
N LEU A 138 8.81 15.61 -6.31
CA LEU A 138 8.38 16.73 -5.47
C LEU A 138 7.35 16.19 -4.48
N PRO A 139 7.40 16.57 -3.20
CA PRO A 139 6.42 16.10 -2.23
C PRO A 139 5.05 16.71 -2.51
N ASP A 140 3.99 16.00 -2.08
CA ASP A 140 2.61 16.49 -2.12
C ASP A 140 2.37 17.66 -1.16
N ALA A 141 3.08 17.68 -0.03
CA ALA A 141 3.18 18.83 0.86
C ALA A 141 4.54 18.87 1.57
N ALA A 142 5.00 20.07 1.90
CA ALA A 142 6.22 20.31 2.65
C ALA A 142 6.03 21.51 3.58
N GLU A 143 6.31 21.36 4.88
CA GLU A 143 6.20 22.44 5.86
C GLU A 143 7.31 22.37 6.91
N ASP A 144 7.79 23.52 7.36
CA ASP A 144 8.78 23.62 8.44
C ASP A 144 8.10 23.54 9.81
N VAL A 145 8.36 22.46 10.55
CA VAL A 145 7.81 22.24 11.89
C VAL A 145 8.87 22.49 12.95
N GLY A 146 8.54 23.33 13.93
CA GLY A 146 9.44 23.70 15.03
C GLY A 146 9.30 22.81 16.27
N VAL A 147 10.17 23.05 17.26
CA VAL A 147 10.13 22.36 18.57
C VAL A 147 8.85 22.65 19.36
N SER A 148 8.17 23.77 19.06
CA SER A 148 6.89 24.14 19.66
C SER A 148 5.70 23.32 19.12
N GLY A 149 5.94 22.41 18.16
CA GLY A 149 4.89 21.67 17.46
C GLY A 149 4.44 22.38 16.19
N GLY A 150 3.41 21.83 15.55
CA GLY A 150 2.87 22.31 14.29
C GLY A 150 2.08 21.23 13.57
N SER A 151 1.66 21.51 12.34
CA SER A 151 0.93 20.56 11.51
C SER A 151 1.32 20.68 10.05
N VAL A 152 1.36 19.56 9.35
CA VAL A 152 1.49 19.50 7.88
C VAL A 152 0.21 18.88 7.34
N THR A 153 -0.40 19.48 6.31
CA THR A 153 -1.66 19.00 5.76
C THR A 153 -1.72 19.17 4.25
N THR A 154 -2.33 18.21 3.58
CA THR A 154 -2.62 18.27 2.15
C THR A 154 -4.07 18.65 1.91
N ILE A 155 -4.29 19.83 1.31
CA ILE A 155 -5.62 20.44 1.13
C ILE A 155 -6.07 20.55 -0.33
N ASP A 156 -5.17 20.33 -1.29
CA ASP A 156 -5.49 20.43 -2.71
C ASP A 156 -6.41 19.27 -3.14
N PRO A 157 -7.64 19.54 -3.64
CA PRO A 157 -8.55 18.51 -4.10
C PRO A 157 -8.08 17.69 -5.30
N ALA A 158 -7.11 18.19 -6.06
CA ALA A 158 -6.51 17.45 -7.15
C ALA A 158 -5.38 16.52 -6.69
N ASN A 159 -4.90 16.69 -5.45
CA ASN A 159 -3.77 15.93 -4.93
C ASN A 159 -4.25 14.57 -4.38
N PRO A 160 -3.64 13.44 -4.78
CA PRO A 160 -3.99 12.12 -4.26
C PRO A 160 -3.86 12.00 -2.73
N ALA A 161 -2.96 12.76 -2.12
CA ALA A 161 -2.75 12.81 -0.68
C ALA A 161 -3.78 13.67 0.08
N MET A 162 -4.81 14.23 -0.59
CA MET A 162 -5.79 15.12 0.05
C MET A 162 -6.35 14.53 1.36
N GLY A 163 -6.41 15.37 2.40
CA GLY A 163 -7.02 15.01 3.67
C GLY A 163 -6.10 14.24 4.62
N ILE A 164 -4.82 14.09 4.27
CA ILE A 164 -3.77 13.63 5.18
C ILE A 164 -3.26 14.82 5.99
N THR A 165 -3.25 14.67 7.31
CA THR A 165 -2.71 15.65 8.25
C THR A 165 -1.77 14.97 9.24
N VAL A 166 -0.63 15.60 9.50
CA VAL A 166 0.33 15.16 10.52
C VAL A 166 0.49 16.27 11.54
N GLU A 167 0.16 15.98 12.81
CA GLU A 167 0.20 16.93 13.92
C GLU A 167 1.32 16.57 14.91
N PHE A 168 2.13 17.56 15.23
CA PHE A 168 3.26 17.45 16.14
C PHE A 168 2.94 18.16 17.45
N PRO A 169 2.90 17.46 18.59
CA PRO A 169 2.86 18.14 19.88
C PRO A 169 4.18 18.86 20.15
N ALA A 170 4.12 19.87 21.03
CA ALA A 170 5.34 20.53 21.52
C ALA A 170 6.31 19.50 22.14
N GLY A 171 7.58 19.59 21.77
CA GLY A 171 8.62 18.67 22.21
C GLY A 171 8.68 17.33 21.46
N ALA A 172 7.86 17.09 20.43
CA ALA A 172 8.02 15.92 19.55
C ALA A 172 9.36 15.96 18.79
N LEU A 173 9.75 17.16 18.37
CA LEU A 173 11.01 17.45 17.68
C LEU A 173 12.00 18.11 18.63
N THR A 174 13.28 17.72 18.52
CA THR A 174 14.39 18.32 19.28
C THR A 174 15.05 19.51 18.57
N ALA A 175 14.79 19.66 17.27
CA ALA A 175 15.20 20.78 16.43
C ALA A 175 14.13 21.02 15.34
N PRO A 176 14.01 22.23 14.78
CA PRO A 176 13.15 22.47 13.63
C PRO A 176 13.51 21.55 12.46
N SER A 177 12.50 21.05 11.75
CA SER A 177 12.66 20.14 10.63
C SER A 177 11.58 20.39 9.57
N THR A 178 11.97 20.30 8.29
CA THR A 178 11.02 20.27 7.19
C THR A 178 10.38 18.89 7.10
N VAL A 179 9.06 18.82 7.20
CA VAL A 179 8.27 17.59 7.15
C VAL A 179 7.56 17.52 5.81
N THR A 180 7.59 16.37 5.15
CA THR A 180 6.91 16.18 3.87
C THR A 180 5.92 15.02 3.89
N ILE A 181 4.83 15.20 3.16
CA ILE A 181 3.85 14.16 2.80
C ILE A 181 4.03 13.87 1.32
N ASP A 182 4.08 12.59 0.96
CA ASP A 182 4.36 12.16 -0.41
C ASP A 182 3.65 10.85 -0.72
N THR A 183 2.79 10.84 -1.74
CA THR A 183 2.14 9.63 -2.23
C THR A 183 3.07 8.92 -3.21
N THR A 184 3.88 8.02 -2.64
CA THR A 184 4.93 7.30 -3.37
C THR A 184 4.40 6.52 -4.57
N SER A 185 5.19 6.48 -5.65
CA SER A 185 4.92 5.65 -6.84
C SER A 185 6.16 4.86 -7.33
N PRO A 186 6.10 3.51 -7.40
CA PRO A 186 5.02 2.67 -6.88
C PRO A 186 5.16 2.56 -5.36
N PRO A 187 4.04 2.59 -4.62
CA PRO A 187 4.10 2.35 -3.19
C PRO A 187 4.52 0.90 -2.89
N PRO A 188 5.14 0.61 -1.72
CA PRO A 188 5.29 -0.75 -1.25
C PRO A 188 3.91 -1.43 -1.22
N SER A 189 3.68 -2.41 -2.09
CA SER A 189 2.35 -3.02 -2.18
C SER A 189 2.06 -3.81 -0.90
N PRO A 190 0.96 -3.52 -0.17
CA PRO A 190 0.60 -4.33 0.97
C PRO A 190 0.30 -5.76 0.50
N PRO A 191 0.81 -6.77 1.22
CA PRO A 191 0.53 -8.15 0.89
C PRO A 191 -0.97 -8.35 1.07
N SER A 192 -1.65 -8.63 -0.03
CA SER A 192 -3.06 -8.98 -0.18
C SER A 192 -4.08 -7.90 -0.54
N SER A 193 -3.98 -6.61 -0.17
CA SER A 193 -5.01 -5.56 -0.44
C SER A 193 -6.45 -5.98 -0.02
N PRO A 194 -7.29 -5.09 0.52
CA PRO A 194 -7.70 -3.85 -0.11
C PRO A 194 -7.20 -2.67 0.71
N THR A 195 -6.16 -2.05 0.16
CA THR A 195 -5.76 -0.71 0.56
C THR A 195 -6.91 0.23 0.24
N PHE A 196 -7.23 1.10 1.19
CA PHE A 196 -8.20 2.15 1.03
C PHE A 196 -7.46 3.48 0.87
N GLY A 197 -7.64 4.16 -0.26
CA GLY A 197 -6.86 5.36 -0.59
C GLY A 197 -5.39 5.08 -0.95
N PRO A 198 -4.56 6.12 -1.11
CA PRO A 198 -3.16 5.96 -1.49
C PRO A 198 -2.32 5.45 -0.31
N THR A 199 -1.19 4.85 -0.65
CA THR A 199 -0.07 4.72 0.28
C THR A 199 0.75 6.01 0.22
N PHE A 200 1.19 6.50 1.38
CA PHE A 200 1.95 7.73 1.50
C PHE A 200 3.18 7.51 2.39
N ASP A 201 4.23 8.28 2.14
CA ASP A 201 5.46 8.33 2.92
C ASP A 201 5.54 9.64 3.68
N LEU A 202 6.04 9.57 4.91
CA LEU A 202 6.30 10.73 5.73
C LEU A 202 7.81 10.86 5.94
N ARG A 203 8.35 12.07 5.77
CA ARG A 203 9.77 12.34 5.94
C ARG A 203 9.97 13.59 6.81
N PRO A 204 11.10 13.72 7.54
CA PRO A 204 12.29 12.87 7.49
C PRO A 204 12.14 11.57 8.29
N SER A 205 12.99 10.59 8.00
CA SER A 205 13.14 9.38 8.82
C SER A 205 13.74 9.73 10.20
N GLY A 206 13.20 9.16 11.26
CA GLY A 206 13.65 9.43 12.62
C GLY A 206 12.70 8.94 13.71
N GLN A 207 13.13 9.04 14.97
CA GLN A 207 12.33 8.78 16.16
C GLN A 207 11.95 10.11 16.83
N PHE A 208 10.69 10.25 17.22
CA PHE A 208 10.16 11.42 17.92
C PHE A 208 10.17 11.21 19.43
N SER A 209 10.38 12.30 20.18
CA SER A 209 10.38 12.25 21.65
C SER A 209 8.98 12.21 22.25
N GLN A 210 7.96 12.52 21.45
CA GLN A 210 6.54 12.43 21.77
C GLN A 210 5.80 11.85 20.56
N PRO A 211 4.71 11.10 20.76
CA PRO A 211 3.92 10.57 19.65
C PRO A 211 3.34 11.69 18.79
N VAL A 212 3.56 11.61 17.48
CA VAL A 212 2.91 12.48 16.49
C VAL A 212 1.59 11.85 16.06
N THR A 213 0.60 12.69 15.76
CA THR A 213 -0.74 12.23 15.36
C THR A 213 -0.88 12.30 13.85
N ILE A 214 -1.25 11.19 13.22
CA ILE A 214 -1.57 11.09 11.80
C ILE A 214 -3.10 11.01 11.68
N LYS A 215 -3.68 11.86 10.85
CA LYS A 215 -5.09 11.87 10.49
C LYS A 215 -5.21 11.62 9.00
N VAL A 216 -6.06 10.68 8.61
CA VAL A 216 -6.36 10.40 7.21
C VAL A 216 -7.85 10.47 7.02
N SER A 217 -8.29 11.51 6.30
CA SER A 217 -9.70 11.70 5.95
C SER A 217 -10.11 10.70 4.87
N TYR A 218 -11.38 10.31 4.87
CA TYR A 218 -11.95 9.43 3.86
C TYR A 218 -13.35 9.88 3.43
N ASP A 219 -13.77 9.42 2.26
CA ASP A 219 -15.12 9.67 1.73
C ASP A 219 -15.97 8.40 1.85
N GLU A 220 -17.20 8.55 2.35
CA GLU A 220 -18.20 7.47 2.40
C GLU A 220 -18.45 6.85 1.02
N ALA A 221 -18.41 7.64 -0.05
CA ALA A 221 -18.58 7.12 -1.41
C ALA A 221 -17.46 6.13 -1.79
N GLN A 222 -16.24 6.34 -1.28
CA GLN A 222 -15.13 5.42 -1.49
C GLN A 222 -15.33 4.12 -0.72
N LEU A 223 -15.98 4.13 0.45
CA LEU A 223 -16.26 2.90 1.22
C LEU A 223 -17.11 1.93 0.40
N ALA A 224 -18.17 2.45 -0.21
CA ALA A 224 -19.05 1.65 -1.07
C ALA A 224 -18.32 1.13 -2.32
N GLN A 225 -17.52 1.98 -2.98
CA GLN A 225 -16.73 1.59 -4.15
C GLN A 225 -15.71 0.49 -3.85
N ASN A 226 -15.18 0.45 -2.61
CA ASN A 226 -14.19 -0.52 -2.16
C ASN A 226 -14.80 -1.73 -1.43
N ASN A 227 -16.13 -1.88 -1.44
CA ASN A 227 -16.85 -2.97 -0.74
C ASN A 227 -16.54 -3.07 0.76
N ILE A 228 -16.32 -1.92 1.39
CA ILE A 228 -16.15 -1.80 2.84
C ILE A 228 -17.53 -1.68 3.46
N VAL A 229 -17.85 -2.62 4.37
CA VAL A 229 -19.20 -2.75 4.96
C VAL A 229 -19.26 -2.29 6.41
N ASP A 230 -18.09 -2.15 7.02
CA ASP A 230 -17.91 -1.68 8.38
C ASP A 230 -16.79 -0.65 8.35
N GLU A 231 -17.19 0.62 8.33
CA GLU A 231 -16.28 1.77 8.40
C GLU A 231 -15.34 1.70 9.61
N SER A 232 -15.83 1.14 10.73
CA SER A 232 -15.02 0.95 11.94
C SER A 232 -13.94 -0.13 11.78
N SER A 233 -13.86 -0.80 10.64
CA SER A 233 -12.76 -1.69 10.27
C SER A 233 -11.56 -0.97 9.64
N LEU A 234 -11.71 0.30 9.26
CA LEU A 234 -10.60 1.12 8.77
C LEU A 234 -9.51 1.23 9.84
N ARG A 235 -8.26 0.96 9.46
CA ARG A 235 -7.10 1.08 10.34
C ARG A 235 -5.94 1.67 9.57
N LEU A 236 -5.13 2.48 10.26
CA LEU A 236 -3.87 2.98 9.75
C LEU A 236 -2.79 1.91 9.95
N TYR A 237 -2.05 1.60 8.89
CA TYR A 237 -0.92 0.68 8.91
C TYR A 237 0.38 1.42 8.66
N THR A 238 1.47 0.89 9.21
CA THR A 238 2.84 1.35 8.98
C THR A 238 3.65 0.22 8.35
N PHE A 239 4.59 0.56 7.46
CA PHE A 239 5.47 -0.42 6.81
C PHE A 239 6.75 -0.63 7.61
N ASP A 240 6.98 -1.85 8.10
CA ASP A 240 8.27 -2.25 8.64
C ASP A 240 9.18 -2.74 7.51
N ALA A 241 10.14 -1.89 7.12
CA ALA A 241 11.11 -2.21 6.09
C ALA A 241 12.05 -3.38 6.47
N ALA A 242 12.24 -3.67 7.77
CA ALA A 242 13.10 -4.77 8.20
C ALA A 242 12.46 -6.13 7.95
N SER A 243 11.16 -6.26 8.22
CA SER A 243 10.40 -7.48 7.94
C SER A 243 9.78 -7.49 6.54
N GLY A 244 9.65 -6.32 5.89
CA GLY A 244 8.91 -6.14 4.65
C GLY A 244 7.39 -6.30 4.82
N LEU A 245 6.86 -6.00 6.02
CA LEU A 245 5.46 -6.24 6.38
C LEU A 245 4.74 -4.95 6.70
N TRP A 246 3.43 -4.94 6.47
CA TRP A 246 2.54 -3.89 6.95
C TRP A 246 1.98 -4.29 8.32
N LEU A 247 2.12 -3.41 9.29
CA LEU A 247 1.70 -3.62 10.67
C LEU A 247 0.62 -2.59 11.03
N ALA A 248 -0.47 -3.05 11.63
CA ALA A 248 -1.50 -2.14 12.12
C ALA A 248 -0.92 -1.23 13.20
N LEU A 249 -1.17 0.06 13.10
CA LEU A 249 -0.75 1.02 14.11
C LEU A 249 -1.63 0.85 15.35
N GLU A 250 -1.01 0.43 16.45
CA GLU A 250 -1.73 0.16 17.69
C GLU A 250 -2.44 1.42 18.20
N GLY A 251 -3.69 1.26 18.63
CA GLY A 251 -4.49 2.38 19.12
C GLY A 251 -5.05 3.30 18.04
N ALA A 252 -4.86 3.01 16.75
CA ALA A 252 -5.55 3.74 15.69
C ALA A 252 -7.07 3.58 15.82
N VAL A 253 -7.80 4.69 15.74
CA VAL A 253 -9.25 4.79 15.93
C VAL A 253 -9.91 5.43 14.72
N VAL A 254 -11.19 5.13 14.53
CA VAL A 254 -12.00 5.74 13.48
C VAL A 254 -12.97 6.74 14.12
N ASP A 255 -12.95 7.96 13.63
CA ASP A 255 -13.98 8.97 13.83
C ASP A 255 -14.95 8.90 12.65
N THR A 256 -16.10 8.27 12.86
CA THR A 256 -17.15 8.10 11.84
C THR A 256 -18.07 9.32 11.74
N GLU A 257 -17.94 10.31 12.62
CA GLU A 257 -18.72 11.55 12.52
C GLU A 257 -18.02 12.54 11.60
N HIS A 258 -16.68 12.56 11.66
CA HIS A 258 -15.85 13.44 10.83
C HIS A 258 -15.20 12.73 9.63
N ASN A 259 -15.43 11.42 9.47
CA ASN A 259 -14.83 10.57 8.43
C ASN A 259 -13.29 10.62 8.42
N VAL A 260 -12.69 10.40 9.58
CA VAL A 260 -11.22 10.45 9.77
C VAL A 260 -10.71 9.22 10.52
N VAL A 261 -9.63 8.62 10.05
CA VAL A 261 -8.84 7.64 10.80
C VAL A 261 -7.71 8.37 11.51
N ILE A 262 -7.55 8.14 12.81
CA ILE A 262 -6.55 8.80 13.66
C ILE A 262 -5.62 7.76 14.24
N GLY A 263 -4.31 7.94 14.09
CA GLY A 263 -3.29 7.08 14.66
C GLY A 263 -2.12 7.87 15.24
N GLN A 264 -1.36 7.27 16.15
CA GLN A 264 -0.19 7.90 16.76
C GLN A 264 1.07 7.06 16.54
N THR A 265 2.19 7.71 16.23
CA THR A 265 3.46 7.04 16.02
C THR A 265 4.63 7.86 16.58
N ASN A 266 5.71 7.19 16.96
CA ASN A 266 6.98 7.83 17.31
C ASN A 266 7.99 7.80 16.15
N HIS A 267 7.59 7.34 14.96
CA HIS A 267 8.49 7.27 13.81
C HIS A 267 7.72 7.41 12.50
N PHE A 268 8.43 7.87 11.47
CA PHE A 268 7.91 7.84 10.12
C PHE A 268 8.39 6.62 9.32
N SER A 269 7.51 6.16 8.45
CA SER A 269 7.75 5.19 7.40
C SER A 269 6.69 5.42 6.29
N HIS A 270 6.39 4.39 5.49
CA HIS A 270 5.21 4.37 4.66
C HIS A 270 3.95 4.03 5.48
N PHE A 271 2.85 4.67 5.14
CA PHE A 271 1.55 4.50 5.76
C PHE A 271 0.46 4.25 4.71
N CYS A 272 -0.57 3.50 5.08
CA CYS A 272 -1.77 3.34 4.28
C CYS A 272 -2.97 3.03 5.16
N LEU A 273 -4.18 3.25 4.64
CA LEU A 273 -5.39 2.71 5.27
C LEU A 273 -5.71 1.34 4.68
N ILE A 274 -6.10 0.41 5.54
CA ILE A 274 -6.63 -0.90 5.13
C ILE A 274 -7.93 -1.12 5.90
N ALA A 275 -8.90 -1.76 5.25
CA ALA A 275 -10.19 -2.09 5.84
C ALA A 275 -10.56 -3.55 5.57
N ASN A 276 -11.51 -4.07 6.36
CA ASN A 276 -12.13 -5.34 6.06
C ASN A 276 -13.09 -5.18 4.87
N THR A 277 -13.16 -6.20 4.03
CA THR A 277 -13.94 -6.12 2.78
C THR A 277 -14.84 -7.31 2.59
N LEU A 278 -16.00 -7.03 2.02
CA LEU A 278 -17.00 -8.02 1.67
C LEU A 278 -17.07 -8.16 0.17
N PHE A 279 -16.49 -9.22 -0.37
CA PHE A 279 -16.61 -9.53 -1.79
C PHE A 279 -17.89 -10.27 -2.07
N ARG A 280 -18.62 -9.83 -3.10
CA ARG A 280 -19.70 -10.59 -3.70
C ARG A 280 -19.18 -11.31 -4.94
N HIS A 281 -19.32 -12.64 -4.96
CA HIS A 281 -18.98 -13.46 -6.12
C HIS A 281 -20.21 -13.55 -7.04
N GLY A 282 -20.25 -12.61 -7.99
CA GLY A 282 -21.27 -12.39 -9.01
C GLY A 282 -22.71 -12.14 -8.53
N ASP A 283 -23.58 -11.87 -9.50
CA ASP A 283 -24.95 -11.37 -9.26
C ASP A 283 -26.02 -12.39 -9.66
N LYS A 284 -26.42 -13.25 -8.72
CA LYS A 284 -27.59 -14.12 -8.88
C LYS A 284 -28.82 -13.43 -8.31
N ARG A 285 -29.45 -12.59 -9.15
CA ARG A 285 -30.63 -11.76 -8.78
C ARG A 285 -31.87 -12.56 -8.36
N SER A 286 -31.93 -13.86 -8.63
CA SER A 286 -33.07 -14.73 -8.31
C SER A 286 -32.62 -16.10 -7.78
N SER A 287 -31.83 -16.12 -6.69
CA SER A 287 -31.50 -17.39 -6.02
C SER A 287 -32.61 -17.81 -5.06
N HIS A 288 -33.07 -19.06 -5.17
CA HIS A 288 -33.95 -19.68 -4.17
C HIS A 288 -33.22 -20.12 -2.90
N TYR A 289 -31.89 -20.05 -2.91
CA TYR A 289 -31.05 -20.48 -1.80
C TYR A 289 -30.69 -19.30 -0.90
N ALA A 290 -30.57 -19.57 0.40
CA ALA A 290 -30.00 -18.59 1.31
C ALA A 290 -28.56 -18.27 0.90
N PRO A 291 -28.16 -16.98 0.97
CA PRO A 291 -26.80 -16.57 0.64
C PRO A 291 -25.78 -17.26 1.55
N VAL A 292 -24.59 -17.47 1.00
CA VAL A 292 -23.47 -18.11 1.71
C VAL A 292 -22.36 -17.08 1.90
N LEU A 293 -21.94 -16.87 3.15
CA LEU A 293 -20.82 -16.02 3.52
C LEU A 293 -19.64 -16.88 3.99
N PHE A 294 -18.55 -16.79 3.25
CA PHE A 294 -17.28 -17.37 3.63
C PHE A 294 -16.48 -16.39 4.50
N VAL A 295 -16.03 -16.83 5.66
CA VAL A 295 -15.23 -16.02 6.60
C VAL A 295 -13.84 -16.61 6.71
N HIS A 296 -12.86 -15.89 6.16
CA HIS A 296 -11.47 -16.32 6.13
C HIS A 296 -10.55 -15.13 6.36
N GLY A 297 -9.64 -15.29 7.33
CA GLY A 297 -8.66 -14.26 7.62
C GLY A 297 -7.51 -14.33 6.63
N ILE A 298 -7.03 -13.17 6.24
CA ILE A 298 -5.81 -12.99 5.46
C ILE A 298 -4.71 -12.56 6.42
N ASN A 299 -3.53 -13.17 6.30
CA ASN A 299 -2.40 -12.76 7.11
C ASN A 299 -1.57 -11.72 6.35
N LEU A 300 -1.68 -10.46 6.77
CA LEU A 300 -0.92 -9.33 6.22
C LEU A 300 0.58 -9.37 6.64
N GLY A 301 0.95 -10.25 7.59
CA GLY A 301 2.26 -10.33 8.22
C GLY A 301 3.09 -11.59 7.93
N VAL A 302 2.62 -12.54 7.10
CA VAL A 302 3.43 -13.71 6.73
C VAL A 302 3.49 -13.91 5.22
N GLY A 303 4.66 -13.64 4.66
CA GLY A 303 5.10 -14.25 3.41
C GLY A 303 5.43 -15.73 3.61
N LEU A 304 4.51 -16.52 4.18
CA LEU A 304 4.72 -17.95 4.33
C LEU A 304 4.64 -18.60 2.93
N LEU A 305 5.83 -18.81 2.35
CA LEU A 305 6.08 -19.69 1.20
C LEU A 305 5.62 -19.23 -0.18
N GLY A 306 5.56 -17.92 -0.46
CA GLY A 306 5.38 -17.44 -1.84
C GLY A 306 4.12 -17.96 -2.54
N LEU A 307 3.10 -18.32 -1.77
CA LEU A 307 1.80 -18.77 -2.29
C LEU A 307 1.03 -17.51 -2.74
N ASN A 308 0.99 -17.35 -4.06
CA ASN A 308 0.19 -16.45 -4.90
C ASN A 308 -0.40 -15.15 -4.32
N LYS A 309 -0.09 -14.05 -5.02
CA LYS A 309 -0.60 -12.67 -4.88
C LYS A 309 -2.12 -12.49 -5.06
N ASN A 310 -2.91 -13.56 -5.11
CA ASN A 310 -4.37 -13.54 -5.30
C ASN A 310 -5.14 -13.85 -3.99
N ALA A 311 -4.60 -13.41 -2.85
CA ALA A 311 -5.15 -13.64 -1.51
C ALA A 311 -6.56 -13.05 -1.28
N PHE A 312 -7.07 -12.24 -2.20
CA PHE A 312 -8.44 -11.69 -2.18
C PHE A 312 -9.56 -12.73 -2.26
N VAL A 313 -9.28 -13.95 -2.71
CA VAL A 313 -10.29 -15.01 -2.83
C VAL A 313 -9.81 -16.23 -2.08
N GLY A 314 -9.45 -16.06 -0.79
CA GLY A 314 -8.99 -17.14 0.08
C GLY A 314 -8.14 -18.16 -0.67
N ASP A 315 -7.08 -17.69 -1.32
CA ASP A 315 -6.23 -18.43 -2.24
C ASP A 315 -7.03 -19.27 -3.25
N SER A 316 -7.17 -18.80 -4.50
CA SER A 316 -7.95 -19.49 -5.55
C SER A 316 -7.49 -20.93 -5.85
N TYR A 317 -6.40 -21.37 -5.22
CA TYR A 317 -5.82 -22.71 -5.26
C TYR A 317 -5.92 -23.50 -3.93
N SER A 318 -6.43 -22.90 -2.85
CA SER A 318 -6.75 -23.59 -1.62
C SER A 318 -8.11 -24.28 -1.72
N THR A 319 -8.37 -25.24 -0.82
CA THR A 319 -9.68 -25.89 -0.69
C THR A 319 -10.79 -24.87 -0.42
N PHE A 320 -10.48 -23.78 0.29
CA PHE A 320 -11.43 -22.73 0.61
C PHE A 320 -11.81 -21.90 -0.63
N GLY A 321 -10.84 -21.43 -1.40
CA GLY A 321 -11.07 -20.75 -2.68
C GLY A 321 -11.77 -21.66 -3.70
N SER A 322 -11.45 -22.96 -3.70
CA SER A 322 -12.13 -23.96 -4.53
C SER A 322 -13.60 -24.15 -4.14
N ALA A 323 -13.94 -24.10 -2.85
CA ALA A 323 -15.32 -24.18 -2.38
C ALA A 323 -16.13 -22.93 -2.74
N VAL A 324 -15.52 -21.74 -2.60
CA VAL A 324 -16.12 -20.47 -3.05
C VAL A 324 -16.44 -20.57 -4.54
N ARG A 325 -15.45 -20.95 -5.36
CA ARG A 325 -15.61 -21.08 -6.81
C ARG A 325 -16.64 -22.15 -7.20
N GLY A 326 -16.60 -23.31 -6.54
CA GLY A 326 -17.53 -24.40 -6.79
C GLY A 326 -19.00 -24.01 -6.54
N LEU A 327 -19.29 -23.23 -5.49
CA LEU A 327 -20.65 -22.73 -5.24
C LEU A 327 -21.02 -21.56 -6.17
N TYR A 328 -20.05 -20.71 -6.48
CA TYR A 328 -20.23 -19.58 -7.37
C TYR A 328 -20.56 -20.02 -8.80
N ASP A 329 -19.85 -21.00 -9.35
CA ASP A 329 -19.99 -21.47 -10.73
C ASP A 329 -21.30 -22.27 -10.98
N LEU A 330 -22.10 -22.55 -9.95
CA LEU A 330 -23.41 -23.19 -10.11
C LEU A 330 -24.44 -22.21 -10.70
N ASP A 331 -24.95 -22.44 -11.90
CA ASP A 331 -25.94 -21.56 -12.57
C ASP A 331 -27.13 -21.19 -11.67
N ASN A 332 -27.68 -22.17 -10.93
CA ASN A 332 -28.79 -21.99 -9.97
C ASN A 332 -28.33 -21.95 -8.51
N GLY A 333 -27.07 -21.60 -8.23
CA GLY A 333 -26.50 -21.61 -6.87
C GLY A 333 -26.92 -20.44 -5.97
N PRO A 334 -26.46 -20.43 -4.71
CA PRO A 334 -26.63 -19.29 -3.80
C PRO A 334 -25.85 -18.06 -4.29
N ASN A 335 -26.22 -16.88 -3.78
CA ASN A 335 -25.32 -15.72 -3.80
C ASN A 335 -24.16 -16.01 -2.83
N VAL A 336 -22.92 -15.91 -3.31
CA VAL A 336 -21.72 -16.26 -2.53
C VAL A 336 -20.96 -14.99 -2.18
N TYR A 337 -20.57 -14.86 -0.92
CA TYR A 337 -19.82 -13.73 -0.39
C TYR A 337 -18.55 -14.21 0.32
N THR A 338 -17.53 -13.35 0.40
CA THR A 338 -16.33 -13.59 1.20
C THR A 338 -16.02 -12.36 2.04
N LEU A 339 -15.89 -12.55 3.35
CA LEU A 339 -15.37 -11.55 4.28
C LEU A 339 -13.88 -11.79 4.47
N ASN A 340 -13.09 -10.87 3.94
CA ASN A 340 -11.64 -10.81 4.13
C ASN A 340 -11.31 -9.82 5.24
N TYR A 341 -10.42 -10.23 6.14
CA TYR A 341 -10.00 -9.42 7.28
C TYR A 341 -8.57 -9.74 7.69
N ASP A 342 -7.90 -8.83 8.39
CA ASP A 342 -6.55 -9.07 8.90
C ASP A 342 -6.56 -10.07 10.07
N THR A 343 -5.77 -11.13 9.99
CA THR A 343 -5.64 -12.08 11.10
C THR A 343 -4.87 -11.54 12.31
N SER A 344 -4.18 -10.41 12.17
CA SER A 344 -3.41 -9.82 13.28
C SER A 344 -4.27 -9.03 14.27
N ILE A 345 -5.50 -8.65 13.89
CA ILE A 345 -6.38 -7.83 14.71
C ILE A 345 -7.25 -8.67 15.66
N ASP A 346 -7.73 -8.00 16.71
CA ASP A 346 -8.61 -8.60 17.72
C ASP A 346 -9.89 -9.19 17.09
N ILE A 347 -10.12 -10.47 17.33
CA ILE A 347 -11.27 -11.24 16.83
C ILE A 347 -12.64 -10.63 17.18
N THR A 348 -12.74 -9.88 18.28
CA THR A 348 -13.96 -9.18 18.71
C THR A 348 -14.30 -7.99 17.83
N LEU A 349 -13.29 -7.32 17.25
CA LEU A 349 -13.46 -6.26 16.27
C LEU A 349 -13.94 -6.86 14.94
N THR A 350 -13.27 -7.91 14.48
CA THR A 350 -13.69 -8.62 13.26
C THR A 350 -15.09 -9.22 13.38
N ALA A 351 -15.48 -9.67 14.57
CA ALA A 351 -16.83 -10.16 14.82
C ALA A 351 -17.91 -9.09 14.62
N ALA A 352 -17.61 -7.81 14.89
CA ALA A 352 -18.50 -6.69 14.57
C ALA A 352 -18.63 -6.51 13.06
N THR A 353 -17.52 -6.55 12.32
CA THR A 353 -17.54 -6.54 10.86
C THR A 353 -18.36 -7.71 10.27
N LEU A 354 -18.26 -8.91 10.86
CA LEU A 354 -19.08 -10.06 10.45
C LEU A 354 -20.57 -9.80 10.66
N ALA A 355 -20.96 -9.14 11.76
CA ALA A 355 -22.34 -8.77 12.00
C ALA A 355 -22.87 -7.80 10.92
N ASP A 356 -22.09 -6.78 10.57
CA ASP A 356 -22.44 -5.81 9.53
C ASP A 356 -22.49 -6.45 8.13
N ALA A 357 -21.57 -7.37 7.83
CA ALA A 357 -21.59 -8.15 6.60
C ALA A 357 -22.88 -8.98 6.47
N VAL A 358 -23.28 -9.69 7.53
CA VAL A 358 -24.55 -10.45 7.54
C VAL A 358 -25.75 -9.52 7.34
N LYS A 359 -25.78 -8.37 8.01
CA LYS A 359 -26.85 -7.37 7.88
C LYS A 359 -26.95 -6.85 6.44
N LYS A 360 -25.82 -6.49 5.84
CA LYS A 360 -25.74 -6.03 4.44
C LYS A 360 -26.20 -7.11 3.47
N ILE A 361 -25.73 -8.35 3.60
CA ILE A 361 -26.14 -9.45 2.72
C ILE A 361 -27.66 -9.65 2.78
N LYS A 362 -28.26 -9.62 3.97
CA LYS A 362 -29.72 -9.73 4.13
C LYS A 362 -30.44 -8.58 3.45
N ALA A 363 -29.94 -7.35 3.57
CA ALA A 363 -30.51 -6.19 2.89
C ALA A 363 -30.39 -6.30 1.35
N ASP A 364 -29.22 -6.70 0.84
CA ASP A 364 -28.95 -6.80 -0.60
C ASP A 364 -29.73 -7.94 -1.28
N THR A 365 -30.04 -9.01 -0.54
CA THR A 365 -30.66 -10.23 -1.10
C THR A 365 -32.13 -10.42 -0.69
N GLY A 366 -32.61 -9.71 0.33
CA GLY A 366 -33.92 -9.95 0.94
C GLY A 366 -34.02 -11.27 1.72
N ALA A 367 -32.91 -11.99 1.93
CA ALA A 367 -32.92 -13.30 2.59
C ALA A 367 -33.19 -13.19 4.09
N ALA A 368 -33.94 -14.15 4.64
CA ALA A 368 -34.22 -14.21 6.08
C ALA A 368 -32.97 -14.56 6.92
N HIS A 369 -32.06 -15.36 6.35
CA HIS A 369 -30.83 -15.83 7.00
C HIS A 369 -29.66 -15.91 6.01
N VAL A 370 -28.44 -16.02 6.54
CA VAL A 370 -27.18 -16.19 5.80
C VAL A 370 -26.46 -17.41 6.35
N ASN A 371 -26.00 -18.30 5.48
CA ASN A 371 -25.18 -19.45 5.87
C ASN A 371 -23.72 -19.03 6.00
N VAL A 372 -23.12 -19.20 7.17
CA VAL A 372 -21.73 -18.79 7.41
C VAL A 372 -20.81 -20.02 7.39
N ILE A 373 -19.84 -20.00 6.49
CA ILE A 373 -18.79 -21.02 6.40
C ILE A 373 -17.49 -20.37 6.86
N ALA A 374 -17.00 -20.78 8.03
CA ALA A 374 -15.80 -20.24 8.64
C ALA A 374 -14.67 -21.28 8.59
N HIS A 375 -13.44 -20.82 8.37
CA HIS A 375 -12.26 -21.70 8.35
C HIS A 375 -11.12 -21.09 9.16
N SER A 376 -10.35 -21.95 9.85
CA SER A 376 -9.20 -21.55 10.68
C SER A 376 -9.60 -20.43 11.66
N MET A 377 -8.88 -19.31 11.69
CA MET A 377 -9.20 -18.16 12.55
C MET A 377 -10.60 -17.56 12.31
N GLY A 378 -11.17 -17.77 11.12
CA GLY A 378 -12.56 -17.40 10.82
C GLY A 378 -13.57 -18.09 11.74
N GLY A 379 -13.26 -19.29 12.22
CA GLY A 379 -14.07 -19.98 13.23
C GLY A 379 -14.10 -19.25 14.58
N LEU A 380 -12.99 -18.63 14.98
CA LEU A 380 -12.93 -17.82 16.20
C LEU A 380 -13.74 -16.53 16.05
N VAL A 381 -13.69 -15.88 14.89
CA VAL A 381 -14.53 -14.72 14.57
C VAL A 381 -16.01 -15.08 14.60
N ALA A 382 -16.41 -16.16 13.92
CA ALA A 382 -17.79 -16.61 13.90
C ALA A 382 -18.30 -17.00 15.30
N ARG A 383 -17.45 -17.64 16.10
CA ARG A 383 -17.74 -17.93 17.52
C ARG A 383 -17.92 -16.65 18.32
N ALA A 384 -17.03 -15.67 18.18
CA ALA A 384 -17.13 -14.39 18.89
C ALA A 384 -18.41 -13.63 18.55
N TYR A 385 -18.82 -13.66 17.29
CA TYR A 385 -20.10 -13.12 16.83
C TYR A 385 -21.28 -13.81 17.54
N ILE A 386 -21.34 -15.15 17.54
CA ILE A 386 -22.42 -15.91 18.19
C ILE A 386 -22.48 -15.67 19.69
N GLN A 387 -21.31 -15.56 20.34
CA GLN A 387 -21.21 -15.32 21.76
C GLN A 387 -21.55 -13.88 22.16
N GLY A 388 -21.86 -12.99 21.21
CA GLY A 388 -22.19 -11.59 21.48
C GLY A 388 -20.99 -10.76 21.93
N MET A 389 -19.78 -11.16 21.55
CA MET A 389 -18.53 -10.49 21.96
C MET A 389 -18.08 -9.42 20.96
N ALA A 390 -18.89 -9.10 19.94
CA ALA A 390 -18.56 -8.11 18.92
C ALA A 390 -18.45 -6.69 19.52
N ARG A 391 -17.37 -5.96 19.20
CA ARG A 391 -17.16 -4.57 19.63
C ARG A 391 -16.55 -3.73 18.51
N LYS A 392 -16.72 -2.40 18.56
CA LYS A 392 -16.09 -1.45 17.64
C LYS A 392 -15.09 -0.56 18.41
N LEU A 393 -14.01 -0.17 17.76
CA LEU A 393 -13.01 0.76 18.33
C LEU A 393 -13.22 2.13 17.70
N LEU A 394 -13.92 3.00 18.41
CA LEU A 394 -14.27 4.38 18.01
C LEU A 394 -13.68 5.36 19.04
N LEU A 395 -13.59 6.64 18.69
CA LEU A 395 -13.14 7.67 19.63
C LEU A 395 -13.97 7.66 20.94
N PRO A 396 -13.34 7.86 22.11
CA PRO A 396 -14.05 7.92 23.39
C PRO A 396 -15.05 9.09 23.39
N GLY A 397 -16.33 8.75 23.50
CA GLY A 397 -17.46 9.64 23.24
C GLY A 397 -18.50 9.00 22.33
N VAL A 398 -18.07 8.05 21.49
CA VAL A 398 -18.92 7.17 20.67
C VAL A 398 -18.75 5.73 21.18
N PHE A 399 -19.13 5.47 22.44
CA PHE A 399 -19.28 4.09 22.91
C PHE A 399 -20.63 3.56 22.43
N ASN A 400 -20.69 3.09 21.18
CA ASN A 400 -21.71 2.10 20.83
C ASN A 400 -21.13 0.73 21.16
N SER A 401 -21.33 0.31 22.41
CA SER A 401 -21.52 -1.13 22.58
C SER A 401 -22.70 -1.48 21.66
N LEU A 402 -22.50 -2.36 20.67
CA LEU A 402 -23.62 -2.85 19.83
C LEU A 402 -24.72 -3.52 20.70
N LEU A 403 -24.48 -3.65 22.01
CA LEU A 403 -25.41 -4.09 23.01
C LEU A 403 -26.49 -3.04 23.34
N ASP A 404 -26.33 -1.73 23.14
CA ASP A 404 -27.35 -0.77 23.58
C ASP A 404 -28.60 -0.68 22.67
N GLU A 405 -28.51 -1.03 21.38
CA GLU A 405 -29.71 -1.18 20.53
C GLU A 405 -30.20 -2.63 20.40
N ALA A 406 -29.36 -3.63 20.67
CA ALA A 406 -29.71 -5.05 20.54
C ALA A 406 -30.20 -5.70 21.85
N ALA A 407 -29.84 -5.16 23.03
CA ALA A 407 -30.16 -5.79 24.33
C ALA A 407 -31.65 -5.79 24.70
N THR A 408 -32.51 -5.07 23.97
CA THR A 408 -33.95 -5.10 24.24
C THR A 408 -34.75 -6.03 23.32
N ARG A 409 -34.15 -6.66 22.29
CA ARG A 409 -34.90 -7.57 21.38
C ARG A 409 -34.15 -8.77 20.81
N GLN A 410 -32.96 -9.15 21.29
CA GLN A 410 -32.39 -10.46 20.93
C GLN A 410 -33.07 -11.62 21.68
N THR A 411 -34.32 -11.88 21.31
CA THR A 411 -35.05 -13.06 21.78
C THR A 411 -34.45 -14.34 21.21
N SER A 412 -34.62 -15.44 21.93
CA SER A 412 -34.13 -16.80 21.67
C SER A 412 -34.42 -17.38 20.26
N HIS A 413 -35.16 -16.67 19.41
CA HIS A 413 -35.48 -17.09 18.04
C HIS A 413 -34.34 -16.84 17.03
N GLU A 414 -33.50 -15.81 17.20
CA GLU A 414 -32.39 -15.56 16.25
C GLU A 414 -31.23 -16.56 16.39
N ARG A 415 -31.12 -17.23 17.55
CA ARG A 415 -30.13 -18.32 17.76
C ARG A 415 -30.45 -19.58 16.96
N ALA A 416 -31.67 -19.72 16.44
CA ALA A 416 -32.14 -20.94 15.77
C ALA A 416 -31.89 -21.00 14.26
N CYS A 417 -31.39 -19.92 13.63
CA CYS A 417 -31.28 -19.80 12.17
C CYS A 417 -29.84 -19.66 11.64
N LEU A 418 -28.81 -19.95 12.44
CA LEU A 418 -27.42 -20.06 11.98
C LEU A 418 -27.02 -21.53 11.84
N SER A 419 -26.81 -21.98 10.61
CA SER A 419 -26.07 -23.21 10.33
C SER A 419 -24.59 -22.86 10.14
N ILE A 420 -23.74 -23.21 11.11
CA ILE A 420 -22.29 -23.16 10.96
C ILE A 420 -21.78 -24.56 10.63
N ILE A 421 -21.16 -24.68 9.47
CA ILE A 421 -20.37 -25.86 9.12
C ILE A 421 -18.92 -25.51 9.44
N ASN A 422 -18.42 -25.97 10.59
CA ASN A 422 -17.00 -25.94 10.90
C ASN A 422 -16.31 -27.05 10.10
N MET A 423 -15.54 -26.66 9.08
CA MET A 423 -14.56 -27.56 8.47
C MET A 423 -13.26 -27.40 9.28
N LEU A 424 -13.02 -28.36 10.18
CA LEU A 424 -11.72 -28.53 10.83
C LEU A 424 -10.69 -29.06 9.84
#